data_AF-A0A517TIA6-F1
#
_entry.id   AF-A0A517TIA6-F1
#
_cell.length_a   1.000
_cell.length_b   1.000
_cell.length_c   1.000
_cell.angle_alpha   90.00
_cell.angle_beta   90.00
_cell.angle_gamma   90.00
#
_symmetry.space_group_name_H-M   'P 1'
#
loop_
_entity.id
_entity.type
_entity.pdbx_description
1 polymer ?
#
loop_
_entity_poly.entity_id
_entity_poly.type
_entity_poly.pdbx_seq_one_letter_code
_entity_poly.pdbx_strand_id
1 'polypeptide(L)'
;MIEALKEEEIVNKVGGRFKLSTLIQKRLVAINGGARPLVNIDSKDKMEIVVQEILQDKIYLDAASEVQVAAEPDAGAGGADFDFDSI
;
A
#
# COMPACT_ATOMS: atom_id res chain seq x y z
N MET A 1 -20.04 15.13 1.69
CA MET A 1 -20.72 14.04 2.45
C MET A 1 -20.10 12.67 2.18
N ILE A 2 -19.60 12.40 0.96
CA ILE A 2 -18.89 11.14 0.61
C ILE A 2 -17.43 11.12 1.14
N GLU A 3 -16.74 12.26 1.19
CA GLU A 3 -15.35 12.37 1.69
C GLU A 3 -15.17 11.87 3.15
N ALA A 4 -16.09 12.26 4.04
CA ALA A 4 -15.99 11.93 5.47
C ALA A 4 -16.19 10.43 5.73
N LEU A 5 -16.98 9.75 4.90
CA LEU A 5 -17.17 8.30 4.98
C LEU A 5 -15.91 7.56 4.56
N LYS A 6 -15.22 8.04 3.51
CA LYS A 6 -13.92 7.51 3.10
C LYS A 6 -12.86 7.68 4.19
N GLU A 7 -12.83 8.83 4.88
CA GLU A 7 -11.93 9.03 6.01
C GLU A 7 -12.17 8.03 7.14
N GLU A 8 -13.41 7.84 7.58
CA GLU A 8 -13.71 6.88 8.65
C GLU A 8 -13.41 5.43 8.25
N GLU A 9 -13.71 5.05 7.01
CA GLU A 9 -13.41 3.73 6.47
C GLU A 9 -11.90 3.44 6.47
N ILE A 10 -11.10 4.40 6.00
CA ILE A 10 -9.64 4.29 6.00
C ILE A 10 -9.10 4.22 7.43
N VAL A 11 -9.63 5.03 8.36
CA VAL A 11 -9.23 5.02 9.78
C VAL A 11 -9.48 3.65 10.41
N ASN A 12 -10.65 3.06 10.16
CA ASN A 12 -10.99 1.74 10.68
C ASN A 12 -10.11 0.65 10.06
N LYS A 13 -9.78 0.77 8.77
CA LYS A 13 -8.94 -0.16 8.02
C LYS A 13 -7.50 -0.22 8.54
N VAL A 14 -6.88 0.93 8.80
CA VAL A 14 -5.49 1.00 9.31
C VAL A 14 -5.39 0.81 10.82
N GLY A 15 -6.52 0.76 11.53
CA GLY A 15 -6.59 0.56 12.99
C GLY A 15 -6.38 1.83 13.82
N GLY A 16 -6.83 2.99 13.31
CA GLY A 16 -6.92 4.25 14.05
C GLY A 16 -6.26 5.46 13.38
N ARG A 17 -6.65 6.67 13.83
CA ARG A 17 -6.18 7.95 13.27
C ARG A 17 -4.67 8.14 13.39
N PHE A 18 -4.06 7.65 14.47
CA PHE A 18 -2.62 7.74 14.69
C PHE A 18 -1.84 6.94 13.64
N LYS A 19 -2.23 5.67 13.43
CA LYS A 19 -1.64 4.80 12.40
C LYS A 19 -1.85 5.37 11.00
N LEU A 20 -3.02 5.96 10.73
CA LEU A 20 -3.27 6.65 9.46
C LEU A 20 -2.27 7.77 9.22
N SER A 21 -2.09 8.68 10.16
CA SER A 21 -1.14 9.79 10.02
C SER A 21 0.29 9.29 9.84
N THR A 22 0.72 8.28 10.61
CA THR A 22 2.05 7.69 10.48
C THR A 22 2.26 7.05 9.10
N LEU A 23 1.30 6.27 8.63
CA LEU A 23 1.37 5.60 7.32
C LEU A 23 1.44 6.63 6.19
N ILE A 24 0.58 7.65 6.24
CA ILE A 24 0.57 8.75 5.26
C ILE A 24 1.91 9.48 5.25
N GLN A 25 2.40 9.90 6.41
CA GLN A 25 3.66 10.65 6.52
C GLN A 25 4.84 9.85 5.99
N LYS A 26 5.00 8.59 6.43
CA LYS A 26 6.09 7.72 5.98
C LYS A 26 6.03 7.46 4.47
N ARG A 27 4.84 7.22 3.93
CA ARG A 27 4.67 6.97 2.49
C ARG A 27 4.93 8.22 1.65
N LEU A 28 4.46 9.39 2.08
CA LEU A 28 4.75 10.66 1.42
C LEU A 28 6.26 10.92 1.34
N VAL A 29 7.02 10.63 2.40
CA VAL A 29 8.49 10.74 2.41
C VAL A 29 9.11 9.79 1.37
N ALA A 30 8.64 8.55 1.26
CA ALA A 30 9.13 7.61 0.25
C ALA A 30 8.88 8.10 -1.18
N ILE A 31 7.67 8.60 -1.48
CA ILE A 31 7.33 9.18 -2.79
C ILE A 31 8.17 10.43 -3.08
N ASN A 32 8.38 11.28 -2.08
CA ASN A 32 9.29 12.44 -2.20
C ASN A 32 10.74 12.03 -2.48
N GLY A 33 11.17 10.88 -1.97
CA GLY A 33 12.48 10.27 -2.24
C GLY A 33 12.59 9.57 -3.60
N GLY A 34 11.54 9.58 -4.43
CA GLY A 34 11.54 8.97 -5.77
C GLY A 34 10.96 7.56 -5.83
N ALA A 35 10.33 7.07 -4.76
CA ALA A 35 9.58 5.82 -4.83
C ALA A 35 8.44 5.93 -5.86
N ARG A 36 8.20 4.85 -6.61
CA ARG A 36 7.12 4.80 -7.59
C ARG A 36 5.77 4.61 -6.90
N PRO A 37 4.71 5.31 -7.36
CA PRO A 37 3.33 4.99 -6.99
C PRO A 37 3.01 3.53 -7.30
N LEU A 38 2.32 2.85 -6.38
CA LEU A 38 1.87 1.47 -6.54
C LEU A 38 0.47 1.37 -7.17
N VAL A 39 -0.20 2.51 -7.29
CA VAL A 39 -1.50 2.65 -7.95
C VAL A 39 -1.33 3.47 -9.21
N ASN A 40 -2.01 3.05 -10.27
CA ASN A 40 -2.03 3.79 -11.51
C ASN A 40 -3.23 4.76 -11.51
N ILE A 41 -2.99 6.00 -11.07
CA ILE A 41 -4.00 7.07 -11.08
C ILE A 41 -3.50 8.26 -11.89
N ASP A 42 -4.42 8.90 -12.62
CA ASP A 42 -4.16 10.13 -13.39
C ASP A 42 -4.13 11.38 -12.49
N SER A 43 -3.59 11.27 -11.28
CA SER A 43 -3.42 12.38 -10.35
C SER A 43 -1.94 12.59 -10.02
N LYS A 44 -1.55 13.86 -9.94
CA LYS A 44 -0.21 14.28 -9.51
C LYS A 44 -0.14 14.54 -8.00
N ASP A 45 -1.28 14.53 -7.32
CA ASP A 45 -1.32 14.76 -5.88
C ASP A 45 -0.82 13.52 -5.14
N LYS A 46 0.30 13.67 -4.44
CA LYS A 46 0.93 12.62 -3.66
C LYS A 46 0.02 12.14 -2.54
N MET A 47 -0.78 13.03 -1.94
CA MET A 47 -1.71 12.65 -0.89
C MET A 47 -2.79 11.72 -1.44
N GLU A 48 -3.32 12.04 -2.62
CA GLU A 48 -4.33 11.22 -3.28
C GLU A 48 -3.77 9.84 -3.67
N ILE A 49 -2.53 9.79 -4.17
CA ILE A 49 -1.82 8.53 -4.45
C ILE A 49 -1.75 7.66 -3.18
N VAL A 50 -1.31 8.21 -2.06
CA VAL A 50 -1.17 7.45 -0.81
C VAL A 50 -2.51 6.97 -0.28
N VAL A 51 -3.54 7.81 -0.33
CA VAL A 51 -4.89 7.42 0.07
C VAL A 51 -5.42 6.26 -0.79
N GLN A 52 -5.19 6.32 -2.10
CA GLN A 52 -5.57 5.23 -3.01
C GLN A 52 -4.79 3.95 -2.75
N GLU A 53 -3.49 4.03 -2.42
CA GLU A 53 -2.69 2.87 -2.03
C GLU A 53 -3.23 2.20 -0.76
N ILE A 54 -3.71 2.98 0.22
CA ILE A 54 -4.33 2.45 1.45
C ILE A 54 -5.69 1.82 1.15
N LEU A 55 -6.51 2.51 0.34
CA LEU A 55 -7.84 2.01 -0.06
C LEU A 55 -7.74 0.68 -0.81
N GLN A 56 -6.75 0.52 -1.68
CA GLN A 56 -6.50 -0.68 -2.48
C GLN A 56 -5.67 -1.76 -1.76
N ASP A 57 -5.44 -1.63 -0.44
CA ASP A 57 -4.65 -2.59 0.35
C ASP A 57 -3.22 -2.81 -0.16
N LYS A 58 -2.65 -1.83 -0.88
CA LYS A 58 -1.28 -1.92 -1.41
C LYS A 58 -0.22 -1.61 -0.37
N ILE A 59 -0.57 -0.86 0.67
CA ILE A 59 0.35 -0.49 1.75
C ILE A 59 -0.31 -0.68 3.11
N TYR A 60 0.47 -1.05 4.11
CA TYR A 60 0.02 -1.19 5.49
C TYR A 60 1.17 -0.91 6.47
N LEU A 61 0.81 -0.67 7.74
CA LEU A 61 1.78 -0.62 8.85
C LEU A 61 1.94 -2.01 9.46
N ASP A 62 3.18 -2.47 9.58
CA ASP A 62 3.48 -3.70 10.32
C ASP A 62 3.48 -3.48 11.85
N ALA A 63 3.77 -4.54 12.60
CA ALA A 63 3.86 -4.49 14.06
C ALA A 63 4.98 -3.56 14.57
N ALA A 64 6.00 -3.28 13.75
CA ALA A 64 7.07 -2.35 14.04
C ALA A 64 6.74 -0.90 13.61
N SER A 65 5.51 -0.66 13.13
CA SER A 65 5.07 0.62 12.57
C SER A 65 5.88 1.05 11.34
N GLU A 66 6.44 0.10 10.58
CA GLU A 66 7.07 0.36 9.30
C GLU A 66 6.08 0.15 8.14
N VAL A 67 6.25 0.95 7.08
CA VAL A 67 5.38 0.87 5.90
C VAL A 67 5.83 -0.31 5.06
N GLN A 68 4.95 -1.31 4.98
CA GLN A 68 5.12 -2.46 4.12
C GLN A 68 4.27 -2.30 2.87
N VAL A 69 4.82 -2.74 1.75
CA VAL A 69 4.08 -2.86 0.50
C VAL A 69 3.52 -4.27 0.47
N ALA A 70 2.21 -4.40 0.27
CA ALA A 70 1.60 -5.68 0.00
C ALA A 70 2.13 -6.16 -1.35
N ALA A 71 2.95 -7.21 -1.31
CA ALA A 71 3.32 -7.92 -2.53
C ALA A 71 2.01 -8.37 -3.19
N GLU A 72 1.76 -7.89 -4.40
CA GLU A 72 0.83 -8.58 -5.27
C GLU A 72 1.35 -10.01 -5.43
N PRO A 73 0.50 -11.05 -5.42
CA PRO A 73 0.94 -12.33 -5.96
C PRO A 73 1.29 -12.04 -7.42
N ASP A 74 2.60 -12.01 -7.69
CA ASP A 74 3.17 -11.88 -9.01
C ASP A 74 2.48 -12.88 -9.94
N ALA A 75 1.51 -12.40 -10.73
CA ALA A 75 1.10 -13.06 -11.95
C ALA A 75 2.24 -12.84 -12.96
N GLY A 76 3.42 -13.42 -12.72
CA GLY A 76 4.55 -13.21 -13.61
C GLY A 76 5.98 -13.40 -13.09
N ALA A 77 6.23 -14.25 -12.09
CA ALA A 77 7.60 -14.68 -11.79
C ALA A 77 7.73 -16.21 -11.85
N GLY A 78 7.92 -16.71 -13.08
CA GLY A 78 8.72 -17.88 -13.46
C GLY A 78 8.54 -19.17 -12.67
N GLY A 79 7.93 -20.17 -13.33
CA GLY A 79 7.84 -21.55 -12.83
C GLY A 79 9.15 -22.05 -12.24
N ALA A 80 9.09 -22.43 -10.97
CA ALA A 80 9.97 -23.47 -10.47
C ALA A 80 9.44 -24.78 -11.05
N ASP A 81 10.03 -25.22 -12.17
CA ASP A 81 9.97 -26.60 -12.60
C ASP A 81 10.61 -27.44 -11.48
N PHE A 82 9.78 -27.89 -10.53
CA PHE A 82 10.15 -28.96 -9.63
C PHE A 82 10.12 -30.25 -10.45
N ASP A 83 11.25 -30.57 -11.10
CA ASP A 83 11.49 -31.87 -11.70
C ASP A 83 11.49 -32.94 -10.60
N PHE A 84 10.33 -33.57 -10.38
CA PHE A 84 10.15 -34.65 -9.42
C PHE A 84 10.38 -36.04 -10.06
N ASP A 85 10.77 -36.11 -11.33
CA ASP A 85 10.87 -37.35 -12.11
C ASP A 85 12.22 -38.06 -11.98
N SER A 86 12.87 -37.97 -10.80
CA SER A 86 14.17 -38.62 -10.55
C SER A 86 14.30 -39.27 -9.17
N ILE A 87 13.19 -39.71 -8.56
CA ILE A 87 13.19 -40.61 -7.40
C ILE A 87 12.62 -41.98 -7.77
#